data_AF-A0A6M0A9U3-F1
#
_entry.id   AF-A0A6M0A9U3-F1
#
_cell.length_a   1.000
_cell.length_b   1.000
_cell.length_c   1.000
_cell.angle_alpha   90.00
_cell.angle_beta   90.00
_cell.angle_gamma   90.00
#
_symmetry.space_group_name_H-M   'P 1'
#
loop_
_entity.id
_entity.type
_entity.pdbx_description
1 polymer ?
#
loop_
_entity_poly.entity_id
_entity_poly.type
_entity_poly.pdbx_seq_one_letter_code
_entity_poly.pdbx_strand_id
1 'polypeptide(L)'
;MFPQMDNGVADSQCLKDPNLIRFRVEQISQMSKAMLNALLEVFNQFGCIIIACDGVSNFRQNLLDIGSHFGQIMPHRISDDDGIVTVTPTPGANYTALTGQPFDFHTDGSFMPVPPKVVALQCIVAADTGGESQVVQAETLYNFLKEQDPIGLPALFEPDAVVTTTVDGEVYRGPVFVRADNRVMLTYRPSDHQVTV
;
A
#
# COMPACT_ATOMS: atom_id res chain seq x y z
N MET A 1 5.14 -2.87 -26.57
CA MET A 1 6.48 -2.35 -26.22
C MET A 1 6.24 -1.07 -25.45
N PHE A 2 6.32 -1.13 -24.11
CA PHE A 2 6.19 0.06 -23.27
C PHE A 2 7.46 0.90 -23.46
N PRO A 3 7.37 2.24 -23.50
CA PRO A 3 8.57 3.06 -23.51
C PRO A 3 9.41 2.72 -22.27
N GLN A 4 10.73 2.61 -22.44
CA GLN A 4 11.65 2.61 -21.30
C GLN A 4 11.47 3.95 -20.59
N MET A 5 10.81 3.94 -19.43
CA MET A 5 10.92 5.06 -18.50
C MET A 5 12.29 4.95 -17.87
N ASP A 6 13.07 6.03 -17.98
CA ASP A 6 14.43 6.11 -17.45
C ASP A 6 14.36 6.29 -15.92
N ASN A 7 14.00 5.20 -15.23
CA ASN A 7 13.55 5.21 -13.83
C ASN A 7 14.69 5.15 -12.80
N GLY A 8 15.93 4.89 -13.24
CA GLY A 8 17.09 4.85 -12.34
C GLY A 8 17.32 6.18 -11.61
N VAL A 9 16.79 7.29 -12.14
CA VAL A 9 16.90 8.62 -11.55
C VAL A 9 15.81 8.88 -10.50
N ALA A 10 14.57 8.41 -10.71
CA ALA A 10 13.43 8.67 -9.82
C ALA A 10 13.50 7.87 -8.51
N ASP A 11 13.81 6.56 -8.57
CA ASP A 11 13.90 5.67 -7.41
C ASP A 11 14.96 6.14 -6.40
N SER A 12 16.05 6.75 -6.88
CA SER A 12 17.14 7.22 -6.03
C SER A 12 16.87 8.56 -5.34
N GLN A 13 15.85 9.32 -5.76
CA GLN A 13 15.61 10.68 -5.26
C GLN A 13 14.91 10.69 -3.90
N CYS A 14 13.85 9.89 -3.71
CA CYS A 14 13.17 9.80 -2.41
C CYS A 14 14.08 9.19 -1.32
N LEU A 15 14.98 8.27 -1.69
CA LEU A 15 15.99 7.74 -0.78
C LEU A 15 17.03 8.79 -0.34
N LYS A 16 17.21 9.86 -1.14
CA LYS A 16 18.16 10.95 -0.87
C LYS A 16 17.53 12.11 -0.10
N ASP A 17 16.24 12.36 -0.29
CA ASP A 17 15.50 13.37 0.47
C ASP A 17 14.08 12.89 0.82
N PRO A 18 13.85 12.39 2.04
CA PRO A 18 12.54 11.94 2.48
C PRO A 18 11.53 13.09 2.64
N ASN A 19 11.96 14.35 2.60
CA ASN A 19 11.03 15.49 2.63
C ASN A 19 10.24 15.63 1.34
N LEU A 20 10.70 15.02 0.23
CA LEU A 20 9.99 15.05 -1.05
C LEU A 20 8.59 14.44 -0.97
N ILE A 21 8.39 13.45 -0.10
CA ILE A 21 7.10 12.78 0.07
C ILE A 21 6.31 13.31 1.27
N ARG A 22 6.83 14.30 2.01
CA ARG A 22 6.22 14.79 3.25
C ARG A 22 5.56 16.14 3.05
N PHE A 23 4.27 16.21 3.37
CA PHE A 23 3.46 17.42 3.33
C PHE A 23 2.95 17.77 4.72
N ARG A 24 2.84 19.06 5.03
CA ARG A 24 2.31 19.55 6.30
C ARG A 24 1.07 20.40 6.06
N VAL A 25 -0.01 20.10 6.77
CA VAL A 25 -1.32 20.76 6.65
C VAL A 25 -1.94 20.89 8.05
N GLU A 26 -2.92 21.78 8.22
CA GLU A 26 -3.62 21.88 9.50
C GLU A 26 -4.50 20.63 9.74
N GLN A 27 -5.35 20.32 8.76
CA GLN A 27 -6.24 19.17 8.70
C GLN A 27 -6.57 18.84 7.23
N ILE A 28 -6.94 17.60 6.94
CA ILE A 28 -7.18 17.10 5.58
C ILE A 28 -8.32 17.86 4.88
N SER A 29 -9.39 18.22 5.60
CA SER A 29 -10.51 19.01 5.08
C SER A 29 -10.15 20.46 4.73
N GLN A 30 -9.01 20.98 5.17
CA GLN A 30 -8.56 22.34 4.89
C GLN A 30 -7.45 22.42 3.83
N MET A 31 -7.11 21.30 3.19
CA MET A 31 -6.10 21.30 2.13
C MET A 31 -6.52 22.21 0.98
N SER A 32 -5.66 23.20 0.66
CA SER A 32 -5.88 24.04 -0.51
C SER A 32 -5.76 23.20 -1.79
N LYS A 33 -6.42 23.63 -2.87
CA LYS A 33 -6.31 22.97 -4.18
C LYS A 33 -4.86 22.90 -4.67
N ALA A 34 -4.06 23.94 -4.40
CA ALA A 34 -2.64 23.95 -4.75
C ALA A 34 -1.86 22.88 -3.99
N MET A 35 -2.11 22.74 -2.68
CA MET A 35 -1.51 21.69 -1.85
C MET A 35 -1.91 20.30 -2.34
N LEU A 36 -3.21 20.08 -2.59
CA LEU A 36 -3.70 18.80 -3.10
C LEU A 36 -3.04 18.41 -4.43
N ASN A 37 -2.94 19.35 -5.38
CA ASN A 37 -2.31 19.09 -6.67
C ASN A 37 -0.84 18.69 -6.53
N ALA A 38 -0.06 19.43 -5.71
CA ALA A 38 1.36 19.12 -5.48
C ALA A 38 1.54 17.74 -4.84
N LEU A 39 0.70 17.42 -3.87
CA LEU A 39 0.71 16.14 -3.18
C LEU A 39 0.30 14.98 -4.10
N LEU A 40 -0.70 15.16 -4.98
CA LEU A 40 -1.09 14.16 -5.96
C LEU A 40 -0.01 13.93 -7.03
N GLU A 41 0.72 14.96 -7.43
CA GLU A 41 1.86 14.84 -8.34
C GLU A 41 2.94 13.93 -7.74
N VAL A 42 3.33 14.21 -6.49
CA VAL A 42 4.29 13.38 -5.75
C VAL A 42 3.76 11.97 -5.50
N PHE A 43 2.50 11.82 -5.10
CA PHE A 43 1.89 10.51 -4.89
C PHE A 43 1.87 9.67 -6.16
N ASN A 44 1.57 10.26 -7.31
CA ASN A 44 1.58 9.55 -8.59
C ASN A 44 3.00 9.19 -9.05
N GLN A 45 4.01 9.95 -8.65
CA GLN A 45 5.41 9.68 -8.97
C GLN A 45 6.01 8.56 -8.08
N PHE A 46 5.77 8.61 -6.78
CA PHE A 46 6.43 7.73 -5.81
C PHE A 46 5.53 6.62 -5.25
N GLY A 47 4.23 6.67 -5.54
CA GLY A 47 3.24 5.72 -5.01
C GLY A 47 2.90 5.89 -3.53
N CYS A 48 3.56 6.82 -2.81
CA CYS A 48 3.32 7.09 -1.41
C CYS A 48 3.63 8.55 -1.03
N ILE A 49 3.01 9.01 0.05
CA ILE A 49 3.19 10.33 0.66
C ILE A 49 2.94 10.23 2.17
N ILE A 50 3.46 11.19 2.92
CA ILE A 50 3.22 11.38 4.34
C ILE A 50 2.55 12.73 4.53
N ILE A 51 1.36 12.73 5.15
CA ILE A 51 0.65 13.96 5.51
C ILE A 51 0.78 14.14 7.02
N ALA A 52 1.56 15.15 7.43
CA ALA A 52 1.64 15.59 8.81
C ALA A 52 0.55 16.63 9.07
N CYS A 53 -0.34 16.35 10.02
CA CYS A 53 -1.40 17.27 10.41
C CYS A 53 -1.14 17.86 11.80
N ASP A 54 -1.21 19.19 11.92
CA ASP A 54 -0.85 19.90 13.16
C ASP A 54 -2.05 20.26 14.04
N GLY A 55 -3.23 20.42 13.45
CA GLY A 55 -4.43 20.98 14.10
C GLY A 55 -5.52 19.96 14.41
N VAL A 56 -5.20 18.67 14.42
CA VAL A 56 -6.21 17.62 14.46
C VAL A 56 -6.77 17.45 15.87
N SER A 57 -8.04 17.79 16.04
CA SER A 57 -8.80 17.51 17.27
C SER A 57 -9.65 16.24 17.17
N ASN A 58 -10.13 15.91 15.96
CA ASN A 58 -10.85 14.67 15.67
C ASN A 58 -10.07 13.85 14.64
N PHE A 59 -9.22 12.94 15.13
CA PHE A 59 -8.35 12.11 14.29
C PHE A 59 -9.14 11.25 13.30
N ARG A 60 -10.22 10.64 13.77
CA ARG A 60 -11.05 9.72 12.99
C ARG A 60 -11.74 10.44 11.83
N GLN A 61 -12.37 11.58 12.09
CA GLN A 61 -12.97 12.39 11.03
C GLN A 61 -11.90 12.92 10.07
N ASN A 62 -10.75 13.36 10.58
CA ASN A 62 -9.67 13.83 9.73
C ASN A 62 -9.18 12.73 8.76
N LEU A 63 -9.13 11.46 9.19
CA LEU A 63 -8.83 10.35 8.29
C LEU A 63 -9.94 10.14 7.24
N LEU A 64 -11.21 10.17 7.64
CA LEU A 64 -12.35 10.03 6.71
C LEU A 64 -12.37 11.12 5.63
N ASP A 65 -11.92 12.34 5.96
CA ASP A 65 -11.85 13.46 5.02
C ASP A 65 -10.97 13.14 3.79
N ILE A 66 -10.08 12.14 3.86
CA ILE A 66 -9.26 11.71 2.72
C ILE A 66 -10.12 11.22 1.55
N GLY A 67 -11.30 10.67 1.83
CA GLY A 67 -12.22 10.18 0.79
C GLY A 67 -12.69 11.28 -0.15
N SER A 68 -12.77 12.54 0.34
CA SER A 68 -13.11 13.68 -0.52
C SER A 68 -12.07 13.96 -1.61
N HIS A 69 -10.83 13.49 -1.42
CA HIS A 69 -9.70 13.72 -2.32
C HIS A 69 -9.28 12.49 -3.11
N PHE A 70 -9.38 11.29 -2.51
CA PHE A 70 -8.89 10.03 -3.07
C PHE A 70 -10.00 9.05 -3.52
N GLY A 71 -11.27 9.37 -3.25
CA GLY A 71 -12.42 8.59 -3.71
C GLY A 71 -13.19 7.90 -2.59
N GLN A 72 -14.06 6.97 -2.97
CA GLN A 72 -14.94 6.30 -2.02
C GLN A 72 -14.17 5.37 -1.07
N ILE A 73 -14.51 5.43 0.21
CA ILE A 73 -13.99 4.51 1.22
C ILE A 73 -14.55 3.11 0.94
N MET A 74 -13.63 2.15 0.84
CA MET A 74 -13.97 0.75 0.66
C MET A 74 -13.95 0.06 2.03
N PRO A 75 -15.09 -0.43 2.55
CA PRO A 75 -15.13 -1.06 3.86
C PRO A 75 -14.39 -2.39 3.84
N HIS A 76 -13.77 -2.73 4.97
CA HIS A 76 -13.16 -4.03 5.19
C HIS A 76 -14.08 -4.89 6.05
N ARG A 77 -13.99 -6.23 5.97
CA ARG A 77 -14.88 -7.13 6.73
C ARG A 77 -14.85 -6.94 8.26
N ILE A 78 -13.77 -6.37 8.78
CA ILE A 78 -13.58 -6.05 10.21
C ILE A 78 -13.54 -4.55 10.49
N SER A 79 -13.93 -3.71 9.52
CA SER A 79 -14.03 -2.27 9.78
C SER A 79 -15.28 -1.95 10.59
N ASP A 80 -15.24 -0.81 11.27
CA ASP A 80 -16.45 -0.18 11.79
C ASP A 80 -17.35 0.32 10.63
N ASP A 81 -18.53 0.84 10.96
CA ASP A 81 -19.54 1.29 9.99
C ASP A 81 -19.06 2.39 9.02
N ASP A 82 -17.99 3.11 9.37
CA ASP A 82 -17.38 4.15 8.54
C ASP A 82 -16.22 3.64 7.67
N GLY A 83 -15.94 2.34 7.67
CA GLY A 83 -14.90 1.72 6.87
C GLY A 83 -13.49 1.75 7.50
N ILE A 84 -13.32 2.27 8.71
CA ILE A 84 -12.03 2.29 9.39
C ILE A 84 -11.81 0.99 10.17
N VAL A 85 -10.61 0.41 10.05
CA VAL A 85 -10.12 -0.67 10.90
C VAL A 85 -9.17 -0.10 11.94
N THR A 86 -9.47 -0.31 13.23
CA THR A 86 -8.51 0.03 14.29
C THR A 86 -7.41 -1.03 14.36
N VAL A 87 -6.18 -0.62 14.05
CA VAL A 87 -4.99 -1.48 14.12
C VAL A 87 -4.34 -1.30 15.47
N THR A 88 -4.55 -2.27 16.37
CA THR A 88 -3.93 -2.28 17.70
C THR A 88 -3.59 -3.72 18.11
N PRO A 89 -2.39 -3.97 18.66
CA PRO A 89 -2.03 -5.29 19.15
C PRO A 89 -3.04 -5.79 20.19
N THR A 90 -3.72 -6.88 19.88
CA THR A 90 -4.77 -7.48 20.71
C THR A 90 -4.33 -8.87 21.16
N PRO A 91 -4.23 -9.13 22.48
CA PRO A 91 -3.82 -10.46 22.96
C PRO A 91 -4.73 -11.57 22.45
N GLY A 92 -4.13 -12.62 21.88
CA GLY A 92 -4.87 -13.77 21.34
C GLY A 92 -5.56 -13.52 20.00
N ALA A 93 -5.27 -12.41 19.31
CA ALA A 93 -5.79 -12.19 17.98
C ALA A 93 -5.21 -13.19 16.96
N ASN A 94 -6.10 -13.79 16.17
CA ASN A 94 -5.74 -14.68 15.06
C ASN A 94 -5.55 -13.92 13.74
N TYR A 95 -5.92 -12.65 13.69
CA TYR A 95 -5.71 -11.82 12.52
C TYR A 95 -4.34 -11.16 12.62
N THR A 96 -3.44 -11.45 11.68
CA THR A 96 -2.04 -10.98 11.71
C THR A 96 -1.97 -9.48 11.97
N ALA A 97 -2.91 -8.69 11.41
CA ALA A 97 -2.92 -7.22 11.51
C ALA A 97 -3.18 -6.70 12.93
N LEU A 98 -3.63 -7.56 13.83
CA LEU A 98 -3.88 -7.25 15.24
C LEU A 98 -2.83 -7.91 16.15
N THR A 99 -1.75 -8.47 15.58
CA THR A 99 -0.62 -8.97 16.34
C THR A 99 0.46 -7.89 16.45
N GLY A 100 1.35 -8.01 17.45
CA GLY A 100 2.55 -7.17 17.56
C GLY A 100 3.74 -7.67 16.72
N GLN A 101 3.52 -8.62 15.80
CA GLN A 101 4.59 -9.19 14.99
C GLN A 101 4.79 -8.38 13.70
N PRO A 102 6.03 -8.35 13.16
CA PRO A 102 6.28 -7.75 11.86
C PRO A 102 5.40 -8.37 10.77
N PHE A 103 4.95 -7.53 9.85
CA PHE A 103 4.32 -7.97 8.62
C PHE A 103 5.35 -8.18 7.53
N ASP A 104 5.24 -9.29 6.81
CA ASP A 104 5.90 -9.41 5.53
C ASP A 104 5.28 -8.42 4.52
N PHE A 105 6.07 -8.06 3.50
CA PHE A 105 5.60 -7.19 2.43
C PHE A 105 4.39 -7.79 1.73
N HIS A 106 3.35 -6.98 1.52
CA HIS A 106 2.13 -7.38 0.85
C HIS A 106 1.41 -6.17 0.25
N THR A 107 0.42 -6.45 -0.60
CA THR A 107 -0.58 -5.48 -1.04
C THR A 107 -1.92 -5.74 -0.35
N ASP A 108 -2.63 -4.67 0.03
CA ASP A 108 -3.96 -4.79 0.63
C ASP A 108 -4.98 -5.26 -0.39
N GLY A 109 -5.94 -6.06 0.08
CA GLY A 109 -6.97 -6.63 -0.78
C GLY A 109 -6.44 -7.60 -1.84
N SER A 110 -5.26 -8.20 -1.64
CA SER A 110 -4.66 -9.15 -2.60
C SER A 110 -5.57 -10.33 -2.98
N PHE A 111 -6.56 -10.64 -2.15
CA PHE A 111 -7.52 -11.71 -2.40
C PHE A 111 -8.82 -11.23 -3.06
N MET A 112 -8.94 -9.93 -3.33
CA MET A 112 -10.13 -9.33 -3.89
C MET A 112 -10.03 -9.27 -5.42
N PRO A 113 -11.12 -9.53 -6.16
CA PRO A 113 -11.14 -9.33 -7.61
C PRO A 113 -10.87 -7.88 -8.01
N VAL A 114 -11.27 -6.93 -7.16
CA VAL A 114 -11.01 -5.49 -7.31
C VAL A 114 -10.42 -4.99 -5.99
N PRO A 115 -9.07 -4.91 -5.88
CA PRO A 115 -8.42 -4.42 -4.67
C PRO A 115 -8.59 -2.90 -4.51
N PRO A 116 -8.40 -2.36 -3.29
CA PRO A 116 -8.32 -0.93 -3.09
C PRO A 116 -7.17 -0.33 -3.90
N LYS A 117 -7.40 0.85 -4.49
CA LYS A 117 -6.37 1.56 -5.28
C LYS A 117 -5.44 2.41 -4.42
N VAL A 118 -5.91 2.80 -3.24
CA VAL A 118 -5.21 3.65 -2.28
C VAL A 118 -5.49 3.08 -0.90
N VAL A 119 -4.45 3.02 -0.07
CA VAL A 119 -4.54 2.66 1.34
C VAL A 119 -4.06 3.85 2.15
N ALA A 120 -4.76 4.17 3.24
CA ALA A 120 -4.38 5.24 4.14
C ALA A 120 -4.23 4.68 5.56
N LEU A 121 -3.11 5.02 6.20
CA LEU A 121 -2.82 4.67 7.59
C LEU A 121 -2.65 5.96 8.39
N GLN A 122 -3.25 6.01 9.58
CA GLN A 122 -3.10 7.11 10.52
C GLN A 122 -2.50 6.60 11.82
N CYS A 123 -1.33 7.15 12.18
CA CYS A 123 -0.75 6.91 13.49
C CYS A 123 -1.53 7.67 14.56
N ILE A 124 -2.05 6.96 15.56
CA ILE A 124 -2.66 7.55 16.76
C ILE A 124 -1.67 7.49 17.93
N VAL A 125 -1.02 6.34 18.12
CA VAL A 125 0.02 6.12 19.13
C VAL A 125 1.19 5.43 18.44
N ALA A 126 2.36 6.07 18.47
CA ALA A 126 3.59 5.46 17.96
C ALA A 126 4.11 4.40 18.95
N ALA A 127 4.79 3.37 18.43
CA ALA A 127 5.49 2.42 19.28
C ALA A 127 6.67 3.10 19.99
N ASP A 128 6.99 2.65 21.21
CA ASP A 128 8.15 3.15 21.97
C ASP A 128 9.47 2.85 21.25
N THR A 129 9.55 1.69 20.57
CA THR A 129 10.70 1.25 19.79
C THR A 129 10.25 0.45 18.58
N GLY A 130 10.88 0.69 17.42
CA GLY A 130 10.50 0.04 16.17
C GLY A 130 9.18 0.55 15.61
N GLY A 131 8.46 -0.28 14.86
CA GLY A 131 7.16 0.05 14.30
C GLY A 131 7.23 0.99 13.08
N GLU A 132 8.40 1.09 12.45
CA GLU A 132 8.57 1.85 11.22
C GLU A 132 7.76 1.23 10.09
N SER A 133 6.91 2.04 9.44
CA SER A 133 6.28 1.63 8.19
C SER A 133 7.33 1.47 7.10
N GLN A 134 7.28 0.34 6.41
CA GLN A 134 8.12 0.06 5.24
C GLN A 134 7.27 0.04 3.99
N VAL A 135 7.76 0.67 2.92
CA VAL A 135 7.11 0.70 1.61
C VAL A 135 8.12 0.33 0.53
N VAL A 136 7.66 -0.42 -0.46
CA VAL A 136 8.47 -0.81 -1.62
C VAL A 136 7.69 -0.46 -2.88
N GLN A 137 8.34 0.25 -3.80
CA GLN A 137 7.74 0.58 -5.08
C GLN A 137 7.76 -0.66 -5.99
N ALA A 138 6.58 -1.09 -6.44
CA ALA A 138 6.42 -2.28 -7.27
C ALA A 138 7.20 -2.18 -8.60
N GLU A 139 7.39 -0.98 -9.12
CA GLU A 139 8.17 -0.72 -10.33
C GLU A 139 9.65 -1.09 -10.16
N THR A 140 10.25 -0.79 -9.01
CA THR A 140 11.64 -1.18 -8.70
C THR A 140 11.79 -2.70 -8.72
N LEU A 141 10.83 -3.42 -8.11
CA LEU A 141 10.81 -4.89 -8.13
C LEU A 141 10.62 -5.45 -9.55
N TYR A 142 9.70 -4.88 -10.33
CA TYR A 142 9.48 -5.29 -11.71
C TYR A 142 10.72 -5.10 -12.58
N ASN A 143 11.39 -3.95 -12.47
CA ASN A 143 12.61 -3.66 -13.23
C ASN A 143 13.76 -4.58 -12.80
N PHE A 144 13.92 -4.81 -11.50
CA PHE A 144 14.89 -5.76 -10.98
C PHE A 144 14.66 -7.16 -11.57
N LEU A 145 13.43 -7.69 -11.52
CA LEU A 145 13.10 -9.00 -12.08
C LEU A 145 13.32 -9.06 -13.59
N LYS A 146 12.99 -7.99 -14.31
CA LYS A 146 13.22 -7.88 -15.75
C LYS A 146 14.71 -7.94 -16.10
N GLU A 147 15.57 -7.38 -15.26
CA GLU A 147 17.03 -7.41 -15.46
C GLU A 147 17.64 -8.75 -15.04
N GLN A 148 17.22 -9.30 -13.89
CA GLN A 148 17.83 -10.50 -13.31
C GLN A 148 17.28 -11.82 -13.89
N ASP A 149 15.99 -11.88 -14.22
CA ASP A 149 15.34 -13.06 -14.80
C ASP A 149 14.27 -12.68 -15.84
N PRO A 150 14.68 -12.16 -17.02
CA PRO A 150 13.74 -11.80 -18.08
C PRO A 150 12.97 -13.00 -18.65
N ILE A 151 13.46 -14.23 -18.46
CA ILE A 151 12.84 -15.46 -18.96
C ILE A 151 11.73 -15.93 -18.00
N GLY A 152 11.94 -15.82 -16.69
CA GLY A 152 10.95 -16.16 -15.68
C GLY A 152 9.87 -15.10 -15.46
N LEU A 153 10.19 -13.81 -15.66
CA LEU A 153 9.24 -12.71 -15.46
C LEU A 153 7.87 -12.90 -16.14
N PRO A 154 7.75 -13.36 -17.40
CA PRO A 154 6.45 -13.62 -18.03
C PRO A 154 5.56 -14.58 -17.23
N ALA A 155 6.11 -15.58 -16.54
CA ALA A 155 5.33 -16.54 -15.75
C ALA A 155 4.60 -15.88 -14.57
N LEU A 156 5.11 -14.73 -14.09
CA LEU A 156 4.48 -13.97 -13.01
C LEU A 156 3.20 -13.21 -13.45
N PHE A 157 2.91 -13.18 -14.74
CA PHE A 157 1.66 -12.65 -15.31
C PHE A 157 0.60 -13.73 -15.52
N GLU A 158 0.94 -15.00 -15.35
CA GLU A 158 0.00 -16.10 -15.58
C GLU A 158 -1.10 -16.13 -14.50
N PRO A 159 -2.35 -16.49 -14.84
CA PRO A 159 -3.47 -16.48 -13.90
C PRO A 159 -3.29 -17.36 -12.66
N ASP A 160 -2.32 -18.28 -12.66
CA ASP A 160 -2.01 -19.22 -11.59
C ASP A 160 -0.59 -19.06 -11.01
N ALA A 161 0.06 -17.91 -11.26
CA ALA A 161 1.42 -17.64 -10.77
C ALA A 161 1.57 -17.74 -9.24
N VAL A 162 0.54 -17.36 -8.49
CA VAL A 162 0.50 -17.50 -7.03
C VAL A 162 -0.76 -18.25 -6.62
N VAL A 163 -0.58 -19.21 -5.72
CA VAL A 163 -1.66 -19.87 -4.98
C VAL A 163 -1.40 -19.69 -3.50
N THR A 164 -2.35 -19.09 -2.79
CA THR A 164 -2.26 -18.91 -1.34
C THR A 164 -3.61 -19.12 -0.68
N THR A 165 -3.60 -19.42 0.61
CA THR A 165 -4.80 -19.75 1.38
C THR A 165 -4.94 -18.75 2.51
N THR A 166 -6.14 -18.18 2.66
CA THR A 166 -6.44 -17.27 3.77
C THR A 166 -6.54 -18.06 5.08
N VAL A 167 -6.49 -17.35 6.22
CA VAL A 167 -6.73 -17.94 7.55
C VAL A 167 -8.09 -18.64 7.67
N ASP A 168 -9.06 -18.25 6.83
CA ASP A 168 -10.40 -18.82 6.80
C ASP A 168 -10.53 -19.99 5.79
N GLY A 169 -9.43 -20.38 5.14
CA GLY A 169 -9.36 -21.51 4.22
C GLY A 169 -9.71 -21.19 2.76
N GLU A 170 -9.91 -19.91 2.42
CA GLU A 170 -10.19 -19.51 1.04
C GLU A 170 -8.92 -19.55 0.20
N VAL A 171 -8.98 -20.19 -0.97
CA VAL A 171 -7.83 -20.28 -1.88
C VAL A 171 -7.89 -19.13 -2.88
N TYR A 172 -6.90 -18.26 -2.82
CA TYR A 172 -6.61 -17.30 -3.86
C TYR A 172 -5.67 -17.91 -4.89
N ARG A 173 -6.01 -17.71 -6.17
CA ARG A 173 -5.16 -18.02 -7.31
C ARG A 173 -5.14 -16.83 -8.25
N GLY A 174 -3.96 -16.31 -8.54
CA GLY A 174 -3.85 -15.12 -9.37
C GLY A 174 -2.43 -14.84 -9.86
N PRO A 175 -2.31 -13.91 -10.82
CA PRO A 175 -1.03 -13.38 -11.26
C PRO A 175 -0.39 -12.49 -10.18
N VAL A 176 0.94 -12.41 -10.17
CA VAL A 176 1.67 -11.41 -9.37
C VAL A 176 1.60 -10.05 -10.05
N PHE A 177 1.74 -10.03 -11.38
CA PHE A 177 1.68 -8.81 -12.18
C PHE A 177 0.47 -8.81 -13.10
N VAL A 178 -0.27 -7.70 -13.13
CA VAL A 178 -1.41 -7.48 -14.01
C VAL A 178 -1.13 -6.29 -14.92
N ARG A 179 -1.37 -6.45 -16.23
CA ARG A 179 -1.35 -5.32 -17.15
C ARG A 179 -2.68 -4.58 -17.09
N ALA A 180 -2.63 -3.30 -16.74
CA ALA A 180 -3.81 -2.44 -16.67
C ALA A 180 -3.52 -1.13 -17.41
N ASP A 181 -4.17 -0.94 -18.56
CA ASP A 181 -3.92 0.17 -19.48
C ASP A 181 -2.43 0.32 -19.82
N ASN A 182 -1.83 1.46 -19.45
CA ASN A 182 -0.42 1.80 -19.65
C ASN A 182 0.46 1.46 -18.43
N ARG A 183 -0.03 0.64 -17.49
CA ARG A 183 0.65 0.33 -16.23
C ARG A 183 0.74 -1.18 -15.98
N VAL A 184 1.69 -1.55 -15.14
CA VAL A 184 1.77 -2.86 -14.51
C VAL A 184 1.40 -2.69 -13.04
N MET A 185 0.38 -3.42 -12.59
CA MET A 185 -0.01 -3.51 -11.19
C MET A 185 0.64 -4.75 -10.58
N LEU A 186 0.99 -4.67 -9.30
CA LEU A 186 1.46 -5.80 -8.53
C LEU A 186 0.39 -6.19 -7.50
N THR A 187 0.13 -7.48 -7.40
CA THR A 187 -0.62 -8.10 -6.31
C THR A 187 0.30 -9.14 -5.68
N TYR A 188 0.60 -8.97 -4.39
CA TYR A 188 1.48 -9.88 -3.68
C TYR A 188 1.01 -10.04 -2.25
N ARG A 189 0.92 -11.28 -1.82
CA ARG A 189 0.77 -11.63 -0.42
C ARG A 189 1.49 -12.96 -0.18
N PRO A 190 2.44 -13.01 0.76
CA PRO A 190 3.01 -14.28 1.16
C PRO A 190 1.91 -15.13 1.80
N SER A 191 2.13 -16.43 1.84
CA SER A 191 1.22 -17.32 2.51
C SER A 191 1.17 -16.99 4.01
N ASP A 192 -0.04 -16.83 4.56
CA ASP A 192 -0.24 -16.58 6.01
C ASP A 192 0.23 -17.80 6.86
N HIS A 193 0.55 -18.91 6.19
CA HIS A 193 1.28 -20.07 6.70
C HIS A 193 2.55 -20.25 5.88
N GLN A 194 3.69 -20.55 6.51
CA GLN A 194 4.90 -20.96 5.78
C GLN A 194 4.54 -22.11 4.83
N VAL A 195 4.44 -21.83 3.53
CA VAL A 195 4.41 -22.89 2.52
C VAL A 195 5.85 -23.34 2.38
N THR A 196 6.23 -24.31 3.19
CA THR A 196 7.37 -25.18 2.89
C THR A 196 7.05 -25.88 1.58
N VAL A 197 7.71 -25.46 0.51
CA VAL A 197 7.85 -26.26 -0.71
C VAL A 197 8.94 -27.31 -0.46
#